data_AF-A0A246JL10-F1
#
_entry.id   AF-A0A246JL10-F1
#
_cell.length_a   1.000
_cell.length_b   1.000
_cell.length_c   1.000
_cell.angle_alpha   90.00
_cell.angle_beta   90.00
_cell.angle_gamma   90.00
#
_symmetry.space_group_name_H-M   'P 1'
#
loop_
_entity.id
_entity.type
_entity.pdbx_description
1 polymer ?
#
loop_
_entity_poly.entity_id
_entity_poly.type
_entity_poly.pdbx_seq_one_letter_code
_entity_poly.pdbx_strand_id
1 'polypeptide(L)'
;MPPQPARAVIWIHPEAPPKPAIGQPCNGCGVCCLAEPCPLGMVVSLKRTGACRALEWSDEGHQYRCGMLTHPARYVGLRTLNPEGLLNRLIRRYARRMIAAGIGCDADIEPQRPSDAPPPAPSPAHRPPEKR
;
A
#
# COMPACT_ATOMS: atom_id res chain seq x y z
N MET A 1 -17.98 -23.82 -5.30
CA MET A 1 -17.93 -22.77 -4.26
C MET A 1 -17.09 -21.65 -4.82
N PRO A 2 -17.67 -20.48 -5.15
CA PRO A 2 -16.86 -19.36 -5.64
C PRO A 2 -15.81 -19.02 -4.58
N PRO A 3 -14.56 -18.67 -4.97
CA PRO A 3 -13.55 -18.25 -4.01
C PRO A 3 -14.09 -17.04 -3.25
N GLN A 4 -14.12 -17.13 -1.91
CA GLN A 4 -14.52 -16.01 -1.06
C GLN A 4 -13.55 -14.85 -1.33
N PRO A 5 -14.03 -13.60 -1.48
CA PRO A 5 -13.15 -12.46 -1.66
C PRO A 5 -12.20 -12.38 -0.46
N ALA A 6 -10.90 -12.33 -0.72
CA ALA A 6 -9.89 -12.20 0.30
C ALA A 6 -10.11 -10.87 1.06
N ARG A 7 -10.55 -10.95 2.31
CA ARG A 7 -10.74 -9.78 3.18
C ARG A 7 -9.49 -9.59 4.04
N ALA A 8 -8.96 -8.37 4.03
CA ALA A 8 -7.84 -7.96 4.87
C ALA A 8 -8.19 -6.65 5.57
N VAL A 9 -7.69 -6.49 6.80
CA VAL A 9 -7.81 -5.23 7.54
C VAL A 9 -6.54 -4.43 7.33
N ILE A 10 -6.68 -3.22 6.81
CA ILE A 10 -5.60 -2.23 6.70
C ILE A 10 -5.91 -1.05 7.60
N TRP A 11 -4.87 -0.49 8.23
CA TRP A 11 -4.97 0.70 9.04
C TRP A 11 -4.53 1.90 8.22
N ILE A 12 -5.47 2.80 7.94
CA ILE A 12 -5.24 4.02 7.17
C ILE A 12 -5.29 5.21 8.12
N HIS A 13 -4.38 6.18 7.94
CA HIS A 13 -4.40 7.43 8.67
C HIS A 13 -5.73 8.17 8.40
N PRO A 14 -6.42 8.70 9.43
CA PRO A 14 -7.76 9.27 9.28
C PRO A 14 -7.81 10.46 8.31
N GLU A 15 -6.70 11.19 8.19
CA GLU A 15 -6.58 12.35 7.31
C GLU A 15 -6.13 12.01 5.89
N ALA A 16 -5.89 10.73 5.59
CA ALA A 16 -5.47 10.33 4.25
C ALA A 16 -6.58 10.64 3.24
N PRO A 17 -6.23 11.08 2.02
CA PRO A 17 -7.23 11.36 1.01
C PRO A 17 -7.94 10.06 0.59
N PRO A 18 -9.22 10.14 0.17
CA PRO A 18 -9.93 8.97 -0.32
C PRO A 18 -9.21 8.37 -1.54
N LYS A 19 -9.44 7.07 -1.76
CA LYS A 19 -8.90 6.39 -2.93
C LYS A 19 -9.41 7.10 -4.20
N PRO A 20 -8.53 7.44 -5.15
CA PRO A 20 -8.96 8.02 -6.41
C PRO A 20 -9.65 6.96 -7.27
N ALA A 21 -10.52 7.41 -8.19
CA ALA A 21 -11.14 6.53 -9.18
C ALA A 21 -10.07 5.82 -10.03
N ILE A 22 -10.43 4.67 -10.60
CA ILE A 22 -9.54 3.94 -11.52
C ILE A 22 -9.15 4.87 -12.68
N GLY A 23 -7.87 4.86 -13.04
CA GLY A 23 -7.28 5.72 -14.07
C GLY A 23 -6.93 7.14 -13.61
N GLN A 24 -7.39 7.60 -12.44
CA GLN A 24 -7.01 8.92 -11.91
C GLN A 24 -5.61 8.90 -11.28
N PRO A 25 -4.87 10.03 -11.28
CA PRO A 25 -3.54 10.11 -10.69
C PRO A 25 -3.51 9.64 -9.23
N CYS A 26 -2.47 8.88 -8.86
CA CYS A 26 -2.25 8.51 -7.47
C CYS A 26 -2.08 9.77 -6.60
N ASN A 27 -2.98 9.94 -5.64
CA ASN A 27 -3.00 11.06 -4.69
C ASN A 27 -2.27 10.74 -3.36
N GLY A 28 -1.78 9.52 -3.18
CA GLY A 28 -1.19 9.08 -1.91
C GLY A 28 -2.22 8.64 -0.85
N CYS A 29 -3.36 8.08 -1.25
CA CYS A 29 -4.34 7.49 -0.31
C CYS A 29 -3.79 6.33 0.53
N GLY A 30 -2.73 5.65 0.07
CA GLY A 30 -2.09 4.54 0.80
C GLY A 30 -2.79 3.19 0.71
N VAL A 31 -4.03 3.10 0.19
CA VAL A 31 -4.83 1.86 0.16
C VAL A 31 -4.07 0.67 -0.44
N CYS A 32 -3.56 0.79 -1.66
CA CYS A 32 -2.82 -0.30 -2.30
C CYS A 32 -1.49 -0.59 -1.62
N CYS A 33 -0.75 0.45 -1.19
CA CYS A 33 0.56 0.29 -0.55
C CYS A 33 0.50 -0.33 0.85
N LEU A 34 -0.62 -0.16 1.56
CA LEU A 34 -0.89 -0.77 2.86
C LEU A 34 -1.40 -2.20 2.72
N ALA A 35 -2.17 -2.48 1.67
CA ALA A 35 -2.66 -3.83 1.37
C ALA A 35 -1.51 -4.76 0.95
N GLU A 36 -0.70 -4.32 -0.03
CA GLU A 36 0.40 -5.11 -0.54
C GLU A 36 1.55 -4.25 -1.09
N PRO A 37 2.79 -4.77 -1.09
CA PRO A 37 3.91 -4.07 -1.68
C PRO A 37 3.86 -4.17 -3.21
N CYS A 38 4.00 -3.05 -3.91
CA CYS A 38 4.18 -3.04 -5.37
C CYS A 38 5.48 -3.77 -5.77
N PRO A 39 5.72 -4.10 -7.05
CA PRO A 39 6.93 -4.82 -7.47
C PRO A 39 8.24 -4.19 -6.98
N LEU A 40 8.32 -2.85 -6.97
CA LEU A 40 9.44 -2.12 -6.36
C LEU A 40 9.48 -2.29 -4.83
N GLY A 41 8.32 -2.18 -4.19
CA GLY A 41 8.15 -2.38 -2.76
C GLY A 41 8.52 -3.80 -2.31
N MET A 42 8.32 -4.83 -3.15
CA MET A 42 8.74 -6.20 -2.86
C MET A 42 10.26 -6.30 -2.77
N VAL A 43 10.97 -5.67 -3.70
CA VAL A 43 12.45 -5.63 -3.70
C VAL A 43 12.97 -4.86 -2.48
N VAL A 44 12.38 -3.70 -2.17
CA VAL A 44 12.80 -2.85 -1.05
C VAL A 44 12.42 -3.44 0.32
N SER A 45 11.25 -4.06 0.41
CA SER A 45 10.72 -4.61 1.66
C SER A 45 11.15 -6.06 1.91
N LEU A 46 11.58 -6.78 0.87
CA LEU A 46 11.81 -8.23 0.87
C LEU A 46 10.57 -9.00 1.36
N LYS A 47 9.38 -8.50 1.02
CA LYS A 47 8.08 -9.04 1.42
C LYS A 47 7.14 -9.03 0.23
N ARG A 48 6.24 -10.02 0.17
CA ARG A 48 5.25 -10.15 -0.91
C ARG A 48 3.82 -9.78 -0.46
N THR A 49 3.61 -9.61 0.84
CA THR A 49 2.29 -9.34 1.42
C THR A 49 2.40 -8.30 2.53
N GLY A 50 1.29 -7.59 2.78
CA GLY A 50 1.18 -6.55 3.81
C GLY A 50 1.76 -5.20 3.41
N ALA A 51 1.82 -4.28 4.36
CA ALA A 51 2.24 -2.90 4.09
C ALA A 51 3.70 -2.81 3.62
N CYS A 52 3.93 -1.99 2.59
CA CYS A 52 5.26 -1.68 2.08
C CYS A 52 6.12 -0.96 3.13
N ARG A 53 7.37 -1.40 3.32
CA ARG A 53 8.32 -0.76 4.28
C ARG A 53 8.72 0.65 3.86
N ALA A 54 8.66 0.95 2.55
CA ALA A 54 8.97 2.27 2.04
C ALA A 54 7.77 3.22 2.08
N LEU A 55 6.62 2.86 2.66
CA LEU A 55 5.50 3.77 2.79
C LEU A 55 5.75 4.73 3.96
N GLU A 56 5.72 6.04 3.68
CA GLU A 56 5.92 7.10 4.67
C GLU A 56 4.65 7.97 4.73
N TRP A 57 4.18 8.30 5.93
CA TRP A 57 3.16 9.33 6.10
C TRP A 57 3.81 10.72 5.99
N SER A 58 3.13 11.65 5.32
CA SER A 58 3.57 13.03 5.15
C SER A 58 2.56 13.96 5.82
N ASP A 59 2.87 14.44 7.03
CA ASP A 59 2.00 15.36 7.76
C ASP A 59 1.72 16.65 6.97
N GLU A 60 2.74 17.23 6.33
CA GLU A 60 2.59 18.45 5.52
C GLU A 60 1.57 18.33 4.36
N GLY A 61 1.47 17.13 3.79
CA GLY A 61 0.63 16.87 2.61
C GLY A 61 -0.63 16.08 2.93
N HIS A 62 -0.81 15.70 4.20
CA HIS A 62 -1.87 14.80 4.67
C HIS A 62 -2.01 13.55 3.77
N GLN A 63 -0.89 12.99 3.33
CA GLN A 63 -0.88 11.93 2.31
C GLN A 63 0.26 10.95 2.55
N TYR A 64 0.10 9.73 2.06
CA TYR A 64 1.19 8.77 2.00
C TYR A 64 2.12 9.04 0.82
N ARG A 65 3.42 8.94 1.08
CA ARG A 65 4.48 9.06 0.07
C ARG A 65 5.32 7.80 0.03
N CYS A 66 5.81 7.50 -1.16
CA CYS A 66 6.77 6.42 -1.33
C CYS A 66 8.17 6.93 -0.97
N GLY A 67 8.78 6.33 0.05
CA GLY A 67 10.15 6.51 0.50
C GLY A 67 11.20 6.38 -0.61
N MET A 68 10.93 5.55 -1.63
CA MET A 68 11.80 5.47 -2.82
C MET A 68 11.74 6.73 -3.70
N LEU A 69 10.65 7.49 -3.64
CA LEU A 69 10.50 8.76 -4.35
C LEU A 69 10.99 9.94 -3.54
N THR A 70 10.87 9.91 -2.20
CA THR A 70 11.29 10.99 -1.29
C THR A 70 12.76 10.86 -0.89
N HIS A 71 13.20 9.66 -0.52
CA HIS A 71 14.52 9.34 0.04
C HIS A 71 15.12 8.04 -0.53
N PRO A 72 15.35 7.93 -1.86
CA PRO A 72 15.81 6.68 -2.50
C PRO A 72 17.07 6.08 -1.85
N ALA A 73 18.06 6.93 -1.51
CA ALA A 73 19.34 6.51 -0.93
C ALA A 73 19.21 5.69 0.37
N ARG A 74 18.14 5.89 1.15
CA ARG A 74 17.86 5.11 2.38
C ARG A 74 17.51 3.65 2.09
N TYR A 75 16.90 3.39 0.94
CA TYR A 75 16.31 2.11 0.58
C TYR A 75 17.14 1.32 -0.43
N VAL A 76 17.96 1.97 -1.26
CA VAL A 76 18.87 1.30 -2.20
C VAL A 76 20.20 0.88 -1.59
N GLY A 77 20.41 1.07 -0.29
CA GLY A 77 21.64 0.69 0.42
C GLY A 77 22.86 1.59 0.11
N LEU A 78 22.70 2.59 -0.74
CA LEU A 78 23.76 3.50 -1.20
C LEU A 78 23.74 4.79 -0.36
N ARG A 79 23.92 4.64 0.96
CA ARG A 79 23.90 5.77 1.93
C ARG A 79 24.98 6.82 1.68
N THR A 80 26.05 6.46 0.97
CA THR A 80 27.17 7.34 0.61
C THR A 80 26.95 8.11 -0.69
N LEU A 81 25.87 7.85 -1.43
CA LEU A 81 25.57 8.61 -2.64
C LEU A 81 25.03 9.99 -2.30
N ASN A 82 25.57 10.99 -3.01
CA ASN A 82 25.10 12.36 -2.90
C ASN A 82 23.58 12.44 -3.18
N PRO A 83 22.75 12.93 -2.24
CA PRO A 83 21.30 13.02 -2.40
C PRO A 83 20.88 13.81 -3.64
N GLU A 84 21.70 14.76 -4.10
CA GLU A 84 21.46 15.57 -5.29
C GLU A 84 22.07 15.00 -6.58
N GLY A 85 22.80 13.88 -6.49
CA GLY A 85 23.47 13.26 -7.61
C GLY A 85 22.52 12.80 -8.72
N LEU A 86 23.01 12.82 -9.96
CA LEU A 86 22.26 12.38 -11.15
C LEU A 86 21.66 10.98 -10.97
N LEU A 87 22.41 10.08 -10.32
CA LEU A 87 21.97 8.71 -10.06
C LEU A 87 20.69 8.65 -9.20
N ASN A 88 20.57 9.48 -8.15
CA ASN A 88 19.36 9.54 -7.33
C ASN A 88 18.16 10.06 -8.15
N ARG A 89 18.37 11.03 -9.05
CA ARG A 89 17.31 11.50 -9.97
C ARG A 89 16.85 10.40 -10.92
N LEU A 90 17.80 9.61 -11.45
CA LEU A 90 17.50 8.46 -12.32
C LEU A 90 16.72 7.37 -11.56
N ILE A 91 17.13 7.03 -10.34
CA ILE A 91 16.42 6.07 -9.49
C ILE A 91 14.99 6.55 -9.21
N ARG A 92 14.79 7.82 -8.84
CA ARG A 92 13.44 8.38 -8.61
C ARG A 92 12.58 8.32 -9.88
N ARG A 93 13.15 8.65 -11.04
CA ARG A 93 12.43 8.61 -12.33
C ARG A 93 12.04 7.17 -12.69
N TYR A 94 12.96 6.23 -12.51
CA TYR A 94 12.71 4.82 -12.75
C TYR A 94 11.65 4.27 -11.79
N ALA A 95 11.78 4.55 -10.49
CA ALA A 95 10.81 4.18 -9.48
C ALA A 95 9.41 4.73 -9.80
N ARG A 96 9.30 6.01 -10.14
CA ARG A 96 8.03 6.64 -10.51
C ARG A 96 7.39 5.98 -11.73
N ARG A 97 8.20 5.64 -12.74
CA ARG A 97 7.73 4.96 -13.96
C ARG A 97 7.29 3.53 -13.66
N MET A 98 8.00 2.80 -12.81
CA MET A 98 7.65 1.41 -12.47
C MET A 98 6.35 1.30 -11.67
N ILE A 99 6.10 2.24 -10.75
CA ILE A 99 4.92 2.17 -9.87
C ILE A 99 3.76 3.05 -10.34
N ALA A 100 3.90 3.70 -11.51
CA ALA A 100 2.93 4.65 -12.06
C ALA A 100 2.45 5.73 -11.07
N ALA A 101 3.27 6.09 -10.07
CA ALA A 101 2.89 7.07 -9.06
C ALA A 101 2.62 8.44 -9.69
N GLY A 102 1.39 8.93 -9.52
CA GLY A 102 0.90 10.18 -10.09
C GLY A 102 0.44 10.07 -11.54
N ILE A 103 0.39 8.86 -12.13
CA ILE A 103 -0.07 8.65 -13.51
C ILE A 103 -1.51 8.11 -13.53
N GLY A 104 -1.77 6.99 -12.85
CA GLY A 104 -3.10 6.38 -12.83
C GLY A 104 -3.23 5.33 -11.72
N CYS A 105 -4.43 5.21 -11.16
CA CYS A 105 -4.79 4.18 -10.19
C CYS A 105 -5.27 2.93 -10.93
N ASP A 106 -4.62 1.79 -10.70
CA ASP A 106 -4.96 0.47 -11.21
C ASP A 106 -5.47 -0.49 -10.12
N ALA A 107 -5.55 -0.01 -8.88
CA ALA A 107 -5.98 -0.82 -7.75
C ALA A 107 -7.50 -1.03 -7.76
N ASP A 108 -7.92 -2.28 -8.01
CA ASP A 108 -9.30 -2.78 -7.87
C ASP A 108 -9.64 -3.15 -6.41
N ILE A 109 -9.07 -2.40 -5.47
CA ILE A 109 -9.29 -2.59 -4.03
C ILE A 109 -10.24 -1.49 -3.57
N GLU A 110 -11.41 -1.89 -3.07
CA GLU A 110 -12.38 -0.97 -2.51
C GLU A 110 -12.32 -0.99 -0.96
N PRO A 111 -11.87 0.10 -0.32
CA PRO A 111 -11.80 0.16 1.13
C PRO A 111 -13.20 0.32 1.72
N GLN A 112 -13.61 -0.62 2.58
CA GLN A 112 -14.86 -0.52 3.34
C GLN A 112 -14.55 -0.05 4.76
N ARG A 113 -15.24 0.99 5.24
CA ARG A 113 -15.17 1.34 6.66
C ARG A 113 -15.88 0.27 7.48
N PRO A 114 -15.43 0.00 8.71
CA PRO A 114 -16.11 -0.96 9.59
C PRO A 114 -17.60 -0.66 9.81
N SER A 115 -18.00 0.61 9.78
CA SER A 115 -19.41 1.04 9.92
C SER A 115 -20.29 0.68 8.73
N ASP A 116 -19.69 0.52 7.56
CA ASP A 116 -20.40 0.33 6.29
C ASP A 116 -20.46 -1.15 5.89
N ALA A 117 -19.78 -2.02 6.66
CA ALA A 117 -19.81 -3.45 6.45
C ALA A 117 -21.13 -4.04 6.97
N PRO A 118 -21.83 -4.90 6.20
CA PRO A 118 -22.95 -5.66 6.73
C PRO A 118 -22.48 -6.51 7.92
N PRO A 119 -23.30 -6.69 8.97
CA PRO A 119 -22.91 -7.43 10.16
C PRO A 119 -22.34 -8.79 9.76
N PRO A 120 -21.22 -9.23 10.38
CA PRO A 120 -20.61 -10.50 10.03
C PRO A 120 -21.65 -11.60 10.18
N ALA A 121 -21.75 -12.47 9.18
CA ALA A 121 -22.58 -13.68 9.30
C ALA A 121 -22.15 -14.44 10.56
N PRO A 122 -23.09 -14.94 11.38
CA PRO A 122 -22.75 -15.66 12.60
C PRO A 122 -21.78 -16.80 12.25
N SER A 123 -20.65 -16.84 12.95
CA SER A 123 -19.70 -17.95 12.81
C SER A 123 -20.45 -19.27 13.05
N PRO A 124 -20.21 -20.33 12.25
CA PRO A 124 -20.79 -21.62 12.53
C PRO A 124 -20.37 -22.03 13.94
N ALA A 125 -21.35 -22.19 14.82
CA ALA A 125 -21.14 -22.55 16.21
C ALA A 125 -20.21 -23.76 16.27
N HIS A 126 -19.14 -23.65 17.06
CA HIS A 126 -18.28 -24.77 17.37
C HIS A 126 -19.14 -25.86 18.02
N ARG A 127 -19.52 -26.89 17.25
CA ARG A 127 -20.24 -28.05 17.78
C ARG A 127 -19.23 -28.81 18.65
N PRO A 128 -19.41 -28.89 19.98
CA PRO A 128 -18.51 -29.67 20.81
C PRO A 128 -18.57 -31.15 20.36
N PRO A 129 -17.46 -31.90 20.44
CA PRO A 129 -17.42 -33.29 20.02
C PRO A 129 -18.39 -34.12 20.87
N GLU A 130 -19.33 -34.80 20.19
CA GLU A 130 -20.28 -35.74 20.78
C GLU A 130 -19.48 -36.92 21.36
N LYS A 131 -19.51 -37.07 22.69
CA LYS A 131 -18.82 -38.17 23.38
C LYS A 131 -19.63 -39.45 23.15
N ARG A 132 -18.97 -40.44 22.53
CA ARG A 132 -19.48 -41.79 22.24
C ARG A 132 -19.49 -42.69 23.47
#